data_AF-A0A7E6FQ13-F1
#
_entry.id   AF-A0A7E6FQ13-F1
#
_cell.length_a   1.000
_cell.length_b   1.000
_cell.length_c   1.000
_cell.angle_alpha   90.00
_cell.angle_beta   90.00
_cell.angle_gamma   90.00
#
_symmetry.space_group_name_H-M   'P 1'
#
loop_
_entity.id
_entity.type
_entity.pdbx_description
1 polymer ?
#
loop_
_entity_poly.entity_id
_entity_poly.type
_entity_poly.pdbx_seq_one_letter_code
_entity_poly.pdbx_strand_id
1 'polypeptide(L)'
;MQKLRAHARRVNEEKTEAKKLYELDITSFKAQILALQDQIRRVNIRKQENEQRCKEEMNNLRTTIVTLQAHVNLLTFEKQKAEETMSEINAINTRREAKKLQSRVREIAKKKQEIEKLHVMQMKVFKTNINRLKIVYDRLYRRFVSKMETLDNSMGANERQSQQEVQNILDTLGECEHQLSISQEHKDTLEEEMLRFDAEYKDLRENEMILADSTKNLQHIIDEKEKQIKEKELEINTRQIRDETHLDLVSKYTDDVENLRSEIAELKEAFQAKQLTLDTLQSEMRQYKEDELNSKDDDELMEFLESEHEMLYDELQDRIKYATDLPLLKKQYEELHAKRDAMANIITDKTEKLVDHKDELEKLTEVAEKEFLRSLKIACRNAKRDAMANIITDKTEKLVDHKDELEKLTEVAEKEILEEFEDSLQKRSRKYIKTIESLRNKVLEEKHKRSEIEEEYQCKIRELNIMTIALQEELHKLHRKHLF
;
A
#
# COMPACT_ATOMS: atom_id res chain seq x y z
N MET A 1 -101.78 36.30 -71.46
CA MET A 1 -100.91 35.35 -72.19
C MET A 1 -99.47 35.86 -72.40
N GLN A 2 -99.22 37.03 -73.01
CA GLN A 2 -97.84 37.53 -73.24
C GLN A 2 -97.03 37.80 -71.96
N LYS A 3 -97.63 38.39 -70.91
CA LYS A 3 -96.95 38.66 -69.62
C LYS A 3 -96.48 37.39 -68.89
N LEU A 4 -97.26 36.30 -68.96
CA LEU A 4 -96.90 35.01 -68.36
C LEU A 4 -95.72 34.35 -69.08
N ARG A 5 -95.68 34.41 -70.42
CA ARG A 5 -94.56 33.90 -71.23
C ARG A 5 -93.26 34.68 -70.97
N ALA A 6 -93.34 35.99 -70.75
CA ALA A 6 -92.17 36.80 -70.40
C ALA A 6 -91.63 36.49 -68.99
N HIS A 7 -92.52 36.17 -68.04
CA HIS A 7 -92.11 35.82 -66.68
C HIS A 7 -91.46 34.42 -66.63
N ALA A 8 -92.01 33.45 -67.37
CA ALA A 8 -91.44 32.11 -67.49
C ALA A 8 -90.04 32.11 -68.12
N ARG A 9 -89.78 33.00 -69.11
CA ARG A 9 -88.43 33.15 -69.70
C ARG A 9 -87.42 33.67 -68.68
N ARG A 10 -87.78 34.72 -67.92
CA ARG A 10 -86.90 35.28 -66.87
C ARG A 10 -86.54 34.26 -65.79
N VAL A 11 -87.52 33.50 -65.30
CA VAL A 11 -87.27 32.45 -64.30
C VAL A 11 -86.36 31.35 -64.85
N ASN A 12 -86.50 30.99 -66.13
CA ASN A 12 -85.61 30.01 -66.75
C ASN A 12 -84.19 30.57 -66.92
N GLU A 13 -84.04 31.82 -67.35
CA GLU A 13 -82.75 32.52 -67.47
C GLU A 13 -82.04 32.57 -66.11
N GLU A 14 -82.72 33.05 -65.05
CA GLU A 14 -82.22 33.07 -63.67
C GLU A 14 -81.83 31.68 -63.17
N LYS A 15 -82.62 30.64 -63.50
CA LYS A 15 -82.30 29.25 -63.14
C LYS A 15 -81.03 28.75 -63.85
N THR A 16 -80.84 29.07 -65.14
CA THR A 16 -79.60 28.74 -65.85
C THR A 16 -78.39 29.49 -65.31
N GLU A 17 -78.56 30.77 -64.94
CA GLU A 17 -77.49 31.59 -64.40
C GLU A 17 -77.07 31.12 -63.00
N ALA A 18 -78.05 30.82 -62.13
CA ALA A 18 -77.81 30.20 -60.83
C ALA A 18 -77.12 28.83 -60.97
N LYS A 19 -77.50 28.00 -61.94
CA LYS A 19 -76.85 26.72 -62.21
C LYS A 19 -75.39 26.89 -62.66
N LYS A 20 -75.11 27.87 -63.53
CA LYS A 20 -73.75 28.19 -63.97
C LYS A 20 -72.86 28.68 -62.83
N LEU A 21 -73.39 29.55 -61.97
CA LEU A 21 -72.68 30.01 -60.77
C LEU A 21 -72.36 28.83 -59.83
N TYR A 22 -73.33 27.94 -59.61
CA TYR A 22 -73.15 26.74 -58.78
C TYR A 22 -72.11 25.77 -59.36
N GLU A 23 -72.08 25.57 -60.69
CA GLU A 23 -71.06 24.77 -61.37
C GLU A 23 -69.66 25.41 -61.29
N LEU A 24 -69.57 26.73 -61.36
CA LEU A 24 -68.32 27.48 -61.18
C LEU A 24 -67.78 27.32 -59.76
N ASP A 25 -68.64 27.46 -58.76
CA ASP A 25 -68.31 27.30 -57.33
C ASP A 25 -67.88 25.87 -57.01
N ILE A 26 -68.57 24.85 -57.54
CA ILE A 26 -68.16 23.44 -57.40
C ILE A 26 -66.78 23.20 -57.99
N THR A 27 -66.49 23.80 -59.15
CA THR A 27 -65.20 23.63 -59.83
C THR A 27 -64.07 24.28 -59.03
N SER A 28 -64.31 25.49 -58.51
CA SER A 28 -63.40 26.19 -57.59
C SER A 28 -63.14 25.37 -56.32
N PHE A 29 -64.18 24.83 -55.69
CA PHE A 29 -64.06 23.97 -54.51
C PHE A 29 -63.26 22.69 -54.79
N LYS A 30 -63.52 22.02 -55.91
CA LYS A 30 -62.75 20.82 -56.31
C LYS A 30 -61.27 21.14 -56.52
N ALA A 31 -60.94 22.29 -57.11
CA ALA A 31 -59.56 22.71 -57.29
C ALA A 31 -58.86 22.96 -55.93
N GLN A 32 -59.55 23.57 -54.97
CA GLN A 32 -59.02 23.79 -53.62
C GLN A 32 -58.80 22.47 -52.85
N ILE A 33 -59.73 21.51 -52.98
CA ILE A 33 -59.59 20.17 -52.38
C ILE A 33 -58.36 19.46 -52.94
N LEU A 34 -58.16 19.49 -54.25
CA LEU A 34 -56.98 18.88 -54.89
C LEU A 34 -55.68 19.55 -54.43
N ALA A 35 -55.66 20.87 -54.30
CA ALA A 35 -54.50 21.61 -53.79
C ALA A 35 -54.16 21.23 -52.34
N LEU A 36 -55.17 21.08 -51.48
CA LEU A 36 -54.98 20.65 -50.09
C LEU A 36 -54.50 19.19 -50.00
N GLN A 37 -55.06 18.29 -50.81
CA GLN A 37 -54.62 16.90 -50.86
C GLN A 37 -53.14 16.78 -51.28
N ASP A 38 -52.71 17.60 -52.24
CA ASP A 38 -51.32 17.64 -52.67
C ASP A 38 -50.38 18.21 -51.60
N GLN A 39 -50.80 19.25 -50.88
CA GLN A 39 -50.04 19.78 -49.73
C GLN A 39 -49.89 18.73 -48.61
N ILE A 40 -50.96 18.02 -48.27
CA ILE A 40 -50.94 16.93 -47.28
C ILE A 40 -49.96 15.83 -47.73
N ARG A 41 -49.99 15.46 -49.01
CA ARG A 41 -49.08 14.45 -49.57
C ARG A 41 -47.61 14.87 -49.42
N ARG A 42 -47.28 16.12 -49.77
CA ARG A 42 -45.91 16.67 -49.64
C ARG A 42 -45.43 16.70 -48.18
N VAL A 43 -46.31 17.05 -47.23
CA VAL A 43 -45.96 17.06 -45.79
C VAL A 43 -45.67 15.65 -45.28
N ASN A 44 -46.47 14.65 -45.69
CA ASN A 44 -46.26 13.26 -45.28
C ASN A 44 -44.92 12.69 -45.79
N ILE A 45 -44.55 12.99 -47.04
CA ILE A 45 -43.25 12.57 -47.61
C ILE A 45 -42.09 13.15 -46.80
N ARG A 46 -42.11 14.47 -46.53
CA ARG A 46 -41.07 15.15 -45.74
C ARG A 46 -40.94 14.59 -44.32
N LYS A 47 -42.06 14.19 -43.71
CA LYS A 47 -42.06 13.57 -42.37
C LYS A 47 -41.31 12.23 -42.40
N GLN A 48 -41.59 11.37 -43.39
CA GLN A 48 -40.91 10.08 -43.53
C GLN A 48 -39.40 10.25 -43.80
N GLU A 49 -39.02 11.17 -44.68
CA GLU A 49 -37.61 11.47 -44.98
C GLU A 49 -36.84 11.91 -43.72
N ASN A 50 -37.46 12.76 -42.89
CA ASN A 50 -36.87 13.20 -41.62
C ASN A 50 -36.80 12.07 -40.58
N GLU A 51 -37.82 11.23 -40.46
CA GLU A 51 -37.79 10.05 -39.58
C GLU A 51 -36.68 9.07 -39.98
N GLN A 52 -36.47 8.89 -41.29
CA GLN A 52 -35.44 8.01 -41.81
C GLN A 52 -34.03 8.56 -41.57
N ARG A 53 -33.79 9.85 -41.84
CA ARG A 53 -32.54 10.53 -41.48
C ARG A 53 -32.25 10.43 -39.98
N CYS A 54 -33.26 10.68 -39.14
CA CYS A 54 -33.09 10.59 -37.69
C CYS A 54 -32.72 9.16 -37.24
N LYS A 55 -33.28 8.12 -37.88
CA LYS A 55 -32.89 6.72 -37.61
C LYS A 55 -31.44 6.43 -38.03
N GLU A 56 -31.02 6.92 -39.20
CA GLU A 56 -29.64 6.75 -39.69
C GLU A 56 -28.63 7.47 -38.77
N GLU A 57 -28.91 8.71 -38.36
CA GLU A 57 -28.07 9.45 -37.42
C GLU A 57 -27.99 8.76 -36.05
N MET A 58 -29.11 8.25 -35.52
CA MET A 58 -29.14 7.49 -34.27
C MET A 58 -28.36 6.17 -34.37
N ASN A 59 -28.42 5.49 -35.51
CA ASN A 59 -27.61 4.29 -35.76
C ASN A 59 -26.12 4.63 -35.79
N ASN A 60 -25.72 5.70 -36.50
CA ASN A 60 -24.32 6.16 -36.56
C ASN A 60 -23.79 6.55 -35.17
N LEU A 61 -24.60 7.23 -34.36
CA LEU A 61 -24.30 7.57 -32.97
C LEU A 61 -24.12 6.32 -32.12
N ARG A 62 -25.03 5.33 -32.22
CA ARG A 62 -24.90 4.04 -31.51
C ARG A 62 -23.61 3.34 -31.89
N THR A 63 -23.28 3.25 -33.18
CA THR A 63 -22.04 2.63 -33.63
C THR A 63 -20.82 3.34 -33.04
N THR A 64 -20.82 4.68 -33.06
CA THR A 64 -19.71 5.48 -32.52
C THR A 64 -19.55 5.30 -31.01
N ILE A 65 -20.66 5.24 -30.26
CA ILE A 65 -20.65 4.97 -28.81
C ILE A 65 -20.03 3.60 -28.53
N VAL A 66 -20.44 2.55 -29.26
CA VAL A 66 -19.89 1.19 -29.10
C VAL A 66 -18.39 1.17 -29.37
N THR A 67 -17.93 1.83 -30.43
CA THR A 67 -16.48 1.91 -30.76
C THR A 67 -15.69 2.65 -29.69
N LEU A 68 -16.22 3.75 -29.16
CA LEU A 68 -15.59 4.50 -28.08
C LEU A 68 -15.52 3.67 -26.79
N GLN A 69 -16.56 2.90 -26.48
CA GLN A 69 -16.58 2.00 -25.32
C GLN A 69 -15.49 0.92 -25.45
N ALA A 70 -15.33 0.32 -26.63
CA ALA A 70 -14.24 -0.64 -26.88
C ALA A 70 -12.86 -0.01 -26.70
N HIS A 71 -12.66 1.24 -27.15
CA HIS A 71 -11.41 1.98 -26.95
C HIS A 71 -11.10 2.26 -25.47
N VAL A 72 -12.10 2.66 -24.68
CA VAL A 72 -11.94 2.90 -23.23
C VAL A 72 -11.57 1.60 -22.51
N ASN A 73 -12.19 0.49 -22.88
CA ASN A 73 -11.86 -0.82 -22.30
C ASN A 73 -10.42 -1.22 -22.61
N LEU A 74 -9.95 -1.03 -23.85
CA LEU A 74 -8.56 -1.30 -24.23
C LEU A 74 -7.56 -0.46 -23.42
N LEU A 75 -7.80 0.86 -23.32
CA LEU A 75 -6.93 1.76 -22.55
C LEU A 75 -6.91 1.40 -21.05
N THR A 76 -8.04 0.96 -20.51
CA THR A 76 -8.13 0.52 -19.11
C THR A 76 -7.30 -0.76 -18.88
N PHE A 77 -7.37 -1.70 -19.82
CA PHE A 77 -6.55 -2.92 -19.79
C PHE A 77 -5.05 -2.62 -19.92
N GLU A 78 -4.64 -1.77 -20.85
CA GLU A 78 -3.25 -1.37 -21.02
C GLU A 78 -2.70 -0.66 -19.76
N LYS A 79 -3.52 0.19 -19.14
CA LYS A 79 -3.18 0.84 -17.86
C LYS A 79 -2.95 -0.19 -16.75
N GLN A 80 -3.87 -1.16 -16.57
CA GLN A 80 -3.71 -2.21 -15.55
C GLN A 80 -2.43 -3.01 -15.78
N LYS A 81 -2.18 -3.43 -17.02
CA LYS A 81 -0.96 -4.16 -17.39
C LYS A 81 0.32 -3.38 -17.07
N ALA A 82 0.32 -2.06 -17.31
CA ALA A 82 1.44 -1.19 -16.98
C ALA A 82 1.65 -1.03 -15.46
N GLU A 83 0.58 -0.93 -14.68
CA GLU A 83 0.64 -0.88 -13.22
C GLU A 83 1.22 -2.18 -12.62
N GLU A 84 0.83 -3.34 -13.14
CA GLU A 84 1.37 -4.64 -12.76
C GLU A 84 2.86 -4.76 -13.06
N THR A 85 3.28 -4.42 -14.29
CA THR A 85 4.71 -4.47 -14.66
C THR A 85 5.55 -3.52 -13.79
N MET A 86 5.04 -2.34 -13.46
CA MET A 86 5.74 -1.40 -12.59
C MET A 86 5.87 -1.92 -11.15
N SER A 87 4.83 -2.58 -10.64
CA SER A 87 4.85 -3.24 -9.33
C SER A 87 5.89 -4.36 -9.27
N GLU A 88 5.95 -5.22 -10.30
CA GLU A 88 6.94 -6.29 -10.40
C GLU A 88 8.38 -5.76 -10.43
N ILE A 89 8.65 -4.72 -11.22
CA ILE A 89 9.98 -4.09 -11.30
C ILE A 89 10.40 -3.55 -9.94
N ASN A 90 9.49 -2.88 -9.22
CA ASN A 90 9.77 -2.35 -7.88
C ASN A 90 10.06 -3.47 -6.87
N ALA A 91 9.32 -4.58 -6.90
CA ALA A 91 9.56 -5.74 -6.06
C ALA A 91 10.94 -6.38 -6.34
N ILE A 92 11.32 -6.53 -7.62
CA ILE A 92 12.62 -7.06 -8.02
C ILE A 92 13.77 -6.16 -7.54
N ASN A 93 13.63 -4.85 -7.68
CA ASN A 93 14.64 -3.88 -7.24
C ASN A 93 14.83 -3.91 -5.73
N THR A 94 13.73 -3.89 -4.97
CA THR A 94 13.75 -4.00 -3.50
C THR A 94 14.45 -5.30 -3.05
N ARG A 95 14.14 -6.43 -3.71
CA ARG A 95 14.77 -7.72 -3.41
C ARG A 95 16.27 -7.75 -3.73
N ARG A 96 16.71 -7.06 -4.78
CA ARG A 96 18.14 -6.94 -5.13
C ARG A 96 18.89 -6.11 -4.10
N GLU A 97 18.32 -5.00 -3.64
CA GLU A 97 18.93 -4.15 -2.61
C GLU A 97 19.05 -4.88 -1.27
N ALA A 98 17.98 -5.58 -0.85
CA ALA A 98 18.02 -6.42 0.35
C ALA A 98 19.13 -7.49 0.28
N LYS A 99 19.29 -8.16 -0.87
CA LYS A 99 20.38 -9.14 -1.07
C LYS A 99 21.77 -8.49 -0.98
N LYS A 100 21.97 -7.31 -1.58
CA LYS A 100 23.25 -6.58 -1.50
C LYS A 100 23.58 -6.22 -0.06
N LEU A 101 22.61 -5.71 0.70
CA LEU A 101 22.81 -5.40 2.10
C LEU A 101 23.15 -6.64 2.92
N GLN A 102 22.43 -7.75 2.73
CA GLN A 102 22.73 -9.02 3.40
C GLN A 102 24.16 -9.51 3.15
N SER A 103 24.67 -9.40 1.91
CA SER A 103 26.06 -9.77 1.63
C SER A 103 27.07 -8.89 2.38
N ARG A 104 26.82 -7.59 2.46
CA ARG A 104 27.70 -6.63 3.13
C ARG A 104 27.73 -6.84 4.64
N VAL A 105 26.58 -7.15 5.24
CA VAL A 105 26.48 -7.51 6.67
C VAL A 105 27.29 -8.78 6.98
N ARG A 106 27.18 -9.83 6.16
CA ARG A 106 27.99 -11.05 6.35
C ARG A 106 29.49 -10.79 6.21
N GLU A 107 29.89 -9.92 5.30
CA GLU A 107 31.30 -9.55 5.11
C GLU A 107 31.85 -8.83 6.35
N ILE A 108 31.10 -7.86 6.88
CA ILE A 108 31.45 -7.12 8.09
C ILE A 108 31.52 -8.06 9.31
N ALA A 109 30.57 -8.97 9.46
CA ALA A 109 30.56 -9.92 10.57
C ALA A 109 31.81 -10.82 10.57
N LYS A 110 32.29 -11.24 9.39
CA LYS A 110 33.56 -11.97 9.26
C LYS A 110 34.76 -11.12 9.64
N LYS A 111 34.83 -9.88 9.13
CA LYS A 111 35.90 -8.93 9.47
C LYS A 111 35.98 -8.66 10.97
N LYS A 112 34.83 -8.54 11.66
CA LYS A 112 34.80 -8.40 13.12
C LYS A 112 35.43 -9.59 13.84
N GLN A 113 35.06 -10.81 13.47
CA GLN A 113 35.63 -12.01 14.09
C GLN A 113 37.15 -12.11 13.89
N GLU A 114 37.65 -11.65 12.75
CA GLU A 114 39.10 -11.59 12.50
C GLU A 114 39.79 -10.53 13.35
N ILE A 115 39.20 -9.34 13.48
CA ILE A 115 39.72 -8.24 14.31
C ILE A 115 39.71 -8.61 15.80
N GLU A 116 38.62 -9.20 16.32
CA GLU A 116 38.53 -9.66 17.71
C GLU A 116 39.63 -10.69 18.04
N LYS A 117 39.89 -11.63 17.13
CA LYS A 117 40.97 -12.63 17.32
C LYS A 117 42.35 -11.97 17.34
N LEU A 118 42.59 -11.01 16.46
CA LEU A 118 43.84 -10.26 16.42
C LEU A 118 44.04 -9.43 17.69
N HIS A 119 42.99 -8.75 18.17
CA HIS A 119 43.03 -7.96 19.39
C HIS A 119 43.36 -8.82 20.62
N VAL A 120 42.65 -9.93 20.82
CA VAL A 120 42.92 -10.87 21.92
C VAL A 120 44.38 -11.36 21.89
N MET A 121 44.90 -11.65 20.70
CA MET A 121 46.27 -12.09 20.52
C MET A 121 47.28 -10.99 20.88
N GLN A 122 47.09 -9.77 20.37
CA GLN A 122 47.96 -8.62 20.64
C GLN A 122 47.95 -8.21 22.12
N MET A 123 46.78 -8.18 22.76
CA MET A 123 46.63 -7.90 24.20
C MET A 123 47.39 -8.91 25.07
N LYS A 124 47.36 -10.19 24.69
CA LYS A 124 48.14 -11.23 25.38
C LYS A 124 49.65 -11.00 25.26
N VAL A 125 50.11 -10.56 24.09
CA VAL A 125 51.53 -10.19 23.86
C VAL A 125 51.90 -8.97 24.71
N PHE A 126 51.12 -7.90 24.67
CA PHE A 126 51.38 -6.69 25.47
C PHE A 126 51.42 -6.98 26.97
N LYS A 127 50.44 -7.72 27.50
CA LYS A 127 50.42 -8.12 28.91
C LYS A 127 51.65 -8.92 29.31
N THR A 128 52.11 -9.82 28.43
CA THR A 128 53.32 -10.62 28.67
C THR A 128 54.58 -9.75 28.65
N ASN A 129 54.70 -8.83 27.69
CA ASN A 129 55.84 -7.93 27.55
C ASN A 129 55.93 -6.94 28.71
N ILE A 130 54.82 -6.30 29.10
CA ILE A 130 54.75 -5.39 30.25
C ILE A 130 55.17 -6.13 31.53
N ASN A 131 54.67 -7.35 31.75
CA ASN A 131 55.06 -8.13 32.93
C ASN A 131 56.55 -8.50 32.93
N ARG A 132 57.11 -8.88 31.77
CA ARG A 132 58.55 -9.15 31.64
C ARG A 132 59.39 -7.90 31.92
N LEU A 133 59.02 -6.76 31.36
CA LEU A 133 59.71 -5.49 31.56
C LEU A 133 59.64 -5.04 33.03
N LYS A 134 58.50 -5.20 33.71
CA LYS A 134 58.37 -4.93 35.15
C LYS A 134 59.31 -5.81 35.99
N ILE A 135 59.40 -7.10 35.68
CA ILE A 135 60.33 -8.02 36.38
C ILE A 135 61.80 -7.59 36.17
N VAL A 136 62.16 -7.21 34.94
CA VAL A 136 63.51 -6.73 34.62
C VAL A 136 63.79 -5.41 35.36
N TYR A 137 62.85 -4.47 35.32
CA TYR A 137 62.94 -3.20 36.03
C TYR A 137 63.11 -3.40 37.54
N ASP A 138 62.28 -4.21 38.19
CA ASP A 138 62.36 -4.50 39.62
C ASP A 138 63.68 -5.17 40.02
N ARG A 139 64.25 -5.98 39.11
CA ARG A 139 65.56 -6.62 39.33
C ARG A 139 66.69 -5.60 39.19
N LEU A 140 66.65 -4.76 38.16
CA LEU A 140 67.64 -3.71 37.95
C LEU A 140 67.61 -2.66 39.06
N TYR A 141 66.42 -2.26 39.50
CA TYR A 141 66.22 -1.31 40.60
C TYR A 141 66.76 -1.87 41.92
N ARG A 142 66.48 -3.14 42.24
CA ARG A 142 67.08 -3.79 43.43
C ARG A 142 68.60 -3.85 43.35
N ARG A 143 69.15 -4.11 42.16
CA ARG A 143 70.60 -4.13 41.94
C ARG A 143 71.22 -2.74 42.06
N PHE A 144 70.53 -1.70 41.56
CA PHE A 144 70.90 -0.30 41.73
C PHE A 144 70.98 0.09 43.20
N VAL A 145 69.91 -0.16 43.97
CA VAL A 145 69.84 0.16 45.42
C VAL A 145 70.96 -0.54 46.17
N SER A 146 71.13 -1.85 45.97
CA SER A 146 72.21 -2.61 46.62
C SER A 146 73.60 -2.12 46.22
N LYS A 147 73.81 -1.69 44.97
CA LYS A 147 75.10 -1.18 44.51
C LYS A 147 75.39 0.22 45.07
N MET A 148 74.38 1.08 45.17
CA MET A 148 74.49 2.39 45.82
C MET A 148 74.88 2.24 47.30
N GLU A 149 74.23 1.33 48.03
CA GLU A 149 74.59 1.01 49.42
C GLU A 149 76.04 0.51 49.56
N THR A 150 76.55 -0.26 48.59
CA THR A 150 77.96 -0.68 48.60
C THR A 150 78.94 0.43 48.22
N LEU A 151 78.53 1.35 47.35
CA LEU A 151 79.34 2.50 46.91
C LEU A 151 79.53 3.48 48.09
N ASP A 152 78.44 3.79 48.80
CA ASP A 152 78.44 4.66 49.99
C ASP A 152 79.34 4.12 51.12
N ASN A 153 79.58 2.81 51.14
CA ASN A 153 80.42 2.13 52.14
C ASN A 153 81.87 1.86 51.68
N SER A 154 82.24 2.16 50.43
CA SER A 154 83.57 1.85 49.87
C SER A 154 84.43 3.10 49.67
N MET A 155 85.46 3.31 50.50
CA MET A 155 86.44 4.39 50.33
C MET A 155 87.75 3.87 49.71
N GLY A 156 87.78 3.53 48.42
CA GLY A 156 89.00 3.03 47.77
C GLY A 156 88.90 2.77 46.26
N ALA A 157 90.04 2.35 45.67
CA ALA A 157 90.37 2.30 44.23
C ALA A 157 89.34 1.67 43.24
N ASN A 158 88.26 1.06 43.72
CA ASN A 158 87.17 0.50 42.92
C ASN A 158 85.96 1.45 42.73
N GLU A 159 86.03 2.68 43.25
CA GLU A 159 84.95 3.66 43.21
C GLU A 159 84.56 4.07 41.78
N ARG A 160 85.54 4.37 40.90
CA ARG A 160 85.27 4.72 39.49
C ARG A 160 84.59 3.60 38.71
N GLN A 161 85.02 2.34 38.93
CA GLN A 161 84.40 1.18 38.28
C GLN A 161 82.97 0.99 38.79
N SER A 162 82.74 1.17 40.10
CA SER A 162 81.42 1.04 40.69
C SER A 162 80.47 2.19 40.29
N GLN A 163 80.98 3.42 40.10
CA GLN A 163 80.25 4.54 39.52
C GLN A 163 79.85 4.26 38.07
N GLN A 164 80.75 3.70 37.25
CA GLN A 164 80.42 3.30 35.88
C GLN A 164 79.36 2.19 35.83
N GLU A 165 79.42 1.22 36.73
CA GLU A 165 78.40 0.18 36.84
C GLU A 165 77.03 0.75 37.27
N VAL A 166 77.01 1.71 38.19
CA VAL A 166 75.79 2.43 38.60
C VAL A 166 75.20 3.21 37.43
N GLN A 167 76.03 3.93 36.66
CA GLN A 167 75.58 4.66 35.48
C GLN A 167 74.99 3.72 34.42
N ASN A 168 75.67 2.60 34.13
CA ASN A 168 75.15 1.60 33.20
C ASN A 168 73.79 1.03 33.65
N ILE A 169 73.60 0.81 34.96
CA ILE A 169 72.31 0.37 35.52
C ILE A 169 71.25 1.47 35.36
N LEU A 170 71.59 2.74 35.58
CA LEU A 170 70.67 3.87 35.39
C LEU A 170 70.25 4.04 33.94
N ASP A 171 71.18 3.94 32.99
CA ASP A 171 70.88 4.04 31.56
C ASP A 171 69.94 2.90 31.14
N THR A 172 70.20 1.67 31.61
CA THR A 172 69.35 0.51 31.34
C THR A 172 67.96 0.62 32.01
N LEU A 173 67.88 1.24 33.20
CA LEU A 173 66.62 1.54 33.87
C LEU A 173 65.80 2.57 33.07
N GLY A 174 66.45 3.63 32.58
CA GLY A 174 65.81 4.64 31.74
C GLY A 174 65.27 4.05 30.43
N GLU A 175 66.03 3.17 29.77
CA GLU A 175 65.54 2.42 28.60
C GLU A 175 64.34 1.51 28.94
N CYS A 176 64.37 0.82 30.09
CA CYS A 176 63.24 -0.01 30.53
C CYS A 176 61.99 0.82 30.85
N GLU A 177 62.13 1.99 31.49
CA GLU A 177 61.03 2.91 31.77
C GLU A 177 60.41 3.45 30.48
N HIS A 178 61.26 3.83 29.52
CA HIS A 178 60.81 4.30 28.21
C HIS A 178 60.05 3.21 27.44
N GLN A 179 60.57 1.97 27.42
CA GLN A 179 59.90 0.83 26.78
C GLN A 179 58.59 0.44 27.48
N LEU A 180 58.51 0.57 28.82
CA LEU A 180 57.28 0.38 29.58
C LEU A 180 56.24 1.44 29.23
N SER A 181 56.65 2.71 29.13
CA SER A 181 55.78 3.81 28.74
C SER A 181 55.18 3.60 27.34
N ILE A 182 56.02 3.29 26.35
CA ILE A 182 55.58 3.01 24.97
C ILE A 182 54.64 1.79 24.92
N SER A 183 54.98 0.72 25.64
CA SER A 183 54.16 -0.50 25.65
C SER A 183 52.80 -0.28 26.33
N GLN A 184 52.73 0.62 27.30
CA GLN A 184 51.49 1.01 27.96
C GLN A 184 50.64 1.89 27.04
N GLU A 185 51.23 2.89 26.39
CA GLU A 185 50.54 3.77 25.43
C GLU A 185 49.97 3.00 24.23
N HIS A 186 50.73 2.04 23.67
CA HIS A 186 50.22 1.17 22.60
C HIS A 186 49.09 0.25 23.06
N LYS A 187 49.13 -0.23 24.32
CA LYS A 187 48.04 -1.02 24.90
C LYS A 187 46.76 -0.17 25.02
N ASP A 188 46.89 1.04 25.54
CA ASP A 188 45.75 1.94 25.78
C ASP A 188 45.15 2.41 24.43
N THR A 189 45.98 2.72 23.43
CA THR A 189 45.52 3.04 22.06
C THR A 189 44.73 1.88 21.43
N LEU A 190 45.19 0.64 21.61
CA LEU A 190 44.52 -0.55 21.08
C LEU A 190 43.18 -0.82 21.78
N GLU A 191 43.07 -0.50 23.08
CA GLU A 191 41.82 -0.58 23.84
C GLU A 191 40.81 0.48 23.36
N GLU A 192 41.27 1.71 23.07
CA GLU A 192 40.42 2.76 22.48
C GLU A 192 39.91 2.40 21.07
N GLU A 193 40.78 1.85 20.21
CA GLU A 193 40.37 1.40 18.87
C GLU A 193 39.32 0.28 18.94
N MET A 194 39.44 -0.64 19.89
CA MET A 194 38.44 -1.68 20.10
C MET A 194 37.11 -1.14 20.59
N LEU A 195 37.11 -0.18 21.51
CA LEU A 195 35.88 0.47 21.96
C LEU A 195 35.14 1.14 20.80
N ARG A 196 35.88 1.77 19.87
CA ARG A 196 35.30 2.32 18.64
C ARG A 196 34.72 1.24 17.73
N PHE A 197 35.45 0.13 17.53
CA PHE A 197 34.97 -1.00 16.73
C PHE A 197 33.72 -1.66 17.34
N ASP A 198 33.64 -1.78 18.66
CA ASP A 198 32.48 -2.35 19.34
C ASP A 198 31.26 -1.43 19.23
N ALA A 199 31.44 -0.11 19.33
CA ALA A 199 30.39 0.86 19.08
C ALA A 199 29.89 0.77 17.63
N GLU A 200 30.78 0.77 16.65
CA GLU A 200 30.42 0.67 15.23
C GLU A 200 29.72 -0.66 14.91
N TYR A 201 30.16 -1.76 15.54
CA TYR A 201 29.48 -3.06 15.39
C TYR A 201 28.09 -3.07 16.02
N LYS A 202 27.91 -2.45 17.19
CA LYS A 202 26.60 -2.37 17.85
C LYS A 202 25.62 -1.63 16.94
N ASP A 203 26.03 -0.49 16.39
CA ASP A 203 25.24 0.28 15.42
C ASP A 203 24.90 -0.55 14.17
N LEU A 204 25.87 -1.28 13.63
CA LEU A 204 25.64 -2.14 12.45
C LEU A 204 24.67 -3.30 12.75
N ARG A 205 24.72 -3.88 13.95
CA ARG A 205 23.83 -4.96 14.38
C ARG A 205 22.40 -4.45 14.60
N GLU A 206 22.25 -3.25 15.17
CA GLU A 206 20.96 -2.60 15.33
C GLU A 206 20.34 -2.31 13.95
N ASN A 207 21.13 -1.78 13.02
CA ASN A 207 20.70 -1.60 11.64
C ASN A 207 20.31 -2.92 10.97
N GLU A 208 21.05 -4.01 11.17
CA GLU A 208 20.69 -5.35 10.68
C GLU A 208 19.34 -5.82 11.23
N MET A 209 19.08 -5.61 12.52
CA MET A 209 17.82 -5.96 13.16
C MET A 209 16.64 -5.16 12.57
N ILE A 210 16.79 -3.84 12.44
CA ILE A 210 15.79 -2.96 11.81
C ILE A 210 15.49 -3.42 10.37
N LEU A 211 16.52 -3.81 9.63
CA LEU A 211 16.36 -4.30 8.25
C LEU A 211 15.69 -5.67 8.21
N ALA A 212 16.00 -6.56 9.14
CA ALA A 212 15.34 -7.87 9.24
C ALA A 212 13.84 -7.71 9.53
N ASP A 213 13.49 -6.82 10.46
CA ASP A 213 12.09 -6.52 10.80
C ASP A 213 11.36 -5.82 9.65
N SER A 214 12.00 -4.87 8.98
CA SER A 214 11.47 -4.24 7.77
C SER A 214 11.25 -5.25 6.65
N THR A 215 12.17 -6.20 6.45
CA THR A 215 12.03 -7.27 5.46
C THR A 215 10.86 -8.20 5.79
N LYS A 216 10.68 -8.53 7.07
CA LYS A 216 9.55 -9.34 7.54
C LYS A 216 8.21 -8.63 7.32
N ASN A 217 8.14 -7.33 7.60
CA ASN A 217 6.95 -6.51 7.34
C ASN A 217 6.64 -6.41 5.84
N LEU A 218 7.64 -6.18 5.00
CA LEU A 218 7.47 -6.17 3.55
C LEU A 218 6.95 -7.52 3.02
N GLN A 219 7.46 -8.63 3.56
CA GLN A 219 6.96 -9.96 3.20
C GLN A 219 5.49 -10.14 3.58
N HIS A 220 5.09 -9.72 4.80
CA HIS A 220 3.68 -9.77 5.21
C HIS A 220 2.77 -8.94 4.28
N ILE A 221 3.22 -7.74 3.88
CA ILE A 221 2.48 -6.89 2.94
C ILE A 221 2.35 -7.57 1.58
N ILE A 222 3.41 -8.20 1.08
CA ILE A 222 3.38 -8.96 -0.18
C ILE A 222 2.36 -10.11 -0.08
N ASP A 223 2.43 -10.92 0.97
CA ASP A 223 1.52 -12.06 1.17
C ASP A 223 0.05 -11.60 1.24
N GLU A 224 -0.21 -10.47 1.90
CA GLU A 224 -1.55 -9.87 1.98
C GLU A 224 -2.03 -9.34 0.63
N LYS A 225 -1.15 -8.73 -0.17
CA LYS A 225 -1.48 -8.26 -1.53
C LYS A 225 -1.72 -9.41 -2.49
N GLU A 226 -0.92 -10.49 -2.42
CA GLU A 226 -1.16 -11.70 -3.22
C GLU A 226 -2.51 -12.33 -2.88
N LYS A 227 -2.90 -12.33 -1.60
CA LYS A 227 -4.22 -12.80 -1.19
C LYS A 227 -5.35 -11.94 -1.77
N GLN A 228 -5.22 -10.61 -1.71
CA GLN A 228 -6.20 -9.67 -2.30
C GLN A 228 -6.33 -9.84 -3.82
N ILE A 229 -5.22 -10.11 -4.52
CA ILE A 229 -5.23 -10.37 -5.97
C ILE A 229 -6.03 -11.65 -6.25
N LYS A 230 -5.72 -12.75 -5.57
CA LYS A 230 -6.44 -14.02 -5.75
C LYS A 230 -7.94 -13.90 -5.47
N GLU A 231 -8.32 -13.14 -4.45
CA GLU A 231 -9.74 -12.87 -4.14
C GLU A 231 -10.43 -12.10 -5.28
N LYS A 232 -9.77 -11.08 -5.85
CA LYS A 232 -10.29 -10.32 -6.98
C LYS A 232 -10.35 -11.12 -8.28
N GLU A 233 -9.35 -11.94 -8.57
CA GLU A 233 -9.36 -12.86 -9.72
C GLU A 233 -10.55 -13.82 -9.64
N LEU A 234 -10.84 -14.33 -8.45
CA LEU A 234 -11.98 -15.22 -8.22
C LEU A 234 -13.31 -14.48 -8.41
N GLU A 235 -13.40 -13.22 -7.98
CA GLU A 235 -14.58 -12.37 -8.23
C GLU A 235 -14.79 -12.08 -9.72
N ILE A 236 -13.72 -11.78 -10.47
CA ILE A 236 -13.78 -11.56 -11.92
C ILE A 236 -14.26 -12.81 -12.65
N ASN A 237 -13.69 -13.98 -12.33
CA ASN A 237 -14.14 -15.25 -12.92
C ASN A 237 -15.63 -15.52 -12.64
N THR A 238 -16.10 -15.22 -11.42
CA THR A 238 -17.52 -15.41 -11.07
C THR A 238 -18.43 -14.48 -11.87
N ARG A 239 -18.00 -13.24 -12.15
CA ARG A 239 -18.74 -12.30 -13.00
C ARG A 239 -18.74 -12.73 -14.46
N GLN A 240 -17.62 -13.20 -15.00
CA GLN A 240 -17.56 -13.69 -16.38
C GLN A 240 -18.54 -14.83 -16.64
N ILE A 241 -18.66 -15.79 -15.72
CA ILE A 241 -19.65 -16.88 -15.83
C ILE A 241 -21.09 -16.32 -15.85
N ARG A 242 -21.37 -15.28 -15.05
CA ARG A 242 -22.68 -14.60 -15.08
C ARG A 242 -22.93 -13.87 -16.40
N ASP A 243 -21.93 -13.20 -16.94
CA ASP A 243 -22.06 -12.46 -18.20
C ASP A 243 -22.26 -13.41 -19.39
N GLU A 244 -21.56 -14.55 -19.41
CA GLU A 244 -21.76 -15.61 -20.41
C GLU A 244 -23.18 -16.18 -20.36
N THR A 245 -23.70 -16.50 -19.17
CA THR A 245 -25.09 -16.97 -19.04
C THR A 245 -26.12 -15.93 -19.49
N HIS A 246 -25.83 -14.64 -19.29
CA HIS A 246 -26.70 -13.55 -19.74
C HIS A 246 -26.69 -13.39 -21.26
N LEU A 247 -25.53 -13.55 -21.90
CA LEU A 247 -25.34 -13.52 -23.34
C LEU A 247 -26.08 -14.68 -24.04
N ASP A 248 -26.01 -15.89 -23.49
CA ASP A 248 -26.75 -17.04 -24.00
C ASP A 248 -28.27 -16.81 -23.95
N LEU A 249 -28.77 -16.22 -22.86
CA LEU A 249 -30.18 -15.83 -22.73
C LEU A 249 -30.60 -14.79 -23.78
N VAL A 250 -29.77 -13.77 -24.01
CA VAL A 250 -30.03 -12.74 -25.02
C VAL A 250 -30.03 -13.33 -26.43
N SER A 251 -29.10 -14.24 -26.75
CA SER A 251 -29.09 -14.95 -28.03
C SER A 251 -30.40 -15.69 -28.26
N LYS A 252 -30.83 -16.47 -27.25
CA LYS A 252 -32.07 -17.26 -27.33
C LYS A 252 -33.32 -16.39 -27.55
N TYR A 253 -33.42 -15.26 -26.84
CA TYR A 253 -34.52 -14.31 -27.05
C TYR A 253 -34.48 -13.64 -28.42
N THR A 254 -33.28 -13.43 -29.00
CA THR A 254 -33.15 -12.84 -30.33
C THR A 254 -33.65 -13.79 -31.40
N ASP A 255 -33.30 -15.08 -31.30
CA ASP A 255 -33.78 -16.15 -32.19
C ASP A 255 -35.31 -16.29 -32.12
N ASP A 256 -35.89 -16.28 -30.91
CA ASP A 256 -37.35 -16.34 -30.71
C ASP A 256 -38.07 -15.14 -31.36
N VAL A 257 -37.49 -13.94 -31.26
CA VAL A 257 -38.04 -12.73 -31.88
C VAL A 257 -37.94 -12.77 -33.42
N GLU A 258 -36.85 -13.31 -33.98
CA GLU A 258 -36.72 -13.49 -35.43
C GLU A 258 -37.71 -14.51 -35.98
N ASN A 259 -37.92 -15.63 -35.28
CA ASN A 259 -38.93 -16.62 -35.64
C ASN A 259 -40.34 -15.98 -35.68
N LEU A 260 -40.72 -15.23 -34.64
CA LEU A 260 -42.00 -14.53 -34.60
C LEU A 260 -42.14 -13.49 -35.73
N ARG A 261 -41.05 -12.81 -36.11
CA ARG A 261 -41.06 -11.88 -37.24
C ARG A 261 -41.27 -12.60 -38.57
N SER A 262 -40.66 -13.77 -38.75
CA SER A 262 -40.85 -14.60 -39.94
C SER A 262 -42.31 -15.06 -40.06
N GLU A 263 -42.90 -15.57 -38.98
CA GLU A 263 -44.31 -15.98 -38.95
C GLU A 263 -45.26 -14.82 -39.30
N ILE A 264 -44.99 -13.62 -38.77
CA ILE A 264 -45.78 -12.41 -39.09
C ILE A 264 -45.63 -12.02 -40.57
N ALA A 265 -44.44 -12.19 -41.16
CA ALA A 265 -44.21 -11.90 -42.57
C ALA A 265 -44.97 -12.88 -43.48
N GLU A 266 -44.92 -14.17 -43.17
CA GLU A 266 -45.69 -15.21 -43.89
C GLU A 266 -47.20 -14.93 -43.83
N LEU A 267 -47.72 -14.57 -42.66
CA LEU A 267 -49.12 -14.19 -42.49
C LEU A 267 -49.50 -12.95 -43.33
N LYS A 268 -48.59 -11.96 -43.43
CA LYS A 268 -48.80 -10.78 -44.28
C LYS A 268 -48.82 -11.13 -45.76
N GLU A 269 -47.90 -11.98 -46.22
CA GLU A 269 -47.87 -12.43 -47.62
C GLU A 269 -49.14 -13.23 -47.96
N ALA A 270 -49.56 -14.13 -47.08
CA ALA A 270 -50.80 -14.87 -47.24
C ALA A 270 -52.02 -13.94 -47.32
N PHE A 271 -52.06 -12.89 -46.48
CA PHE A 271 -53.12 -11.88 -46.53
C PHE A 271 -53.11 -11.09 -47.84
N GLN A 272 -51.93 -10.64 -48.30
CA GLN A 272 -51.80 -9.92 -49.57
C GLN A 272 -52.19 -10.78 -50.77
N ALA A 273 -51.81 -12.07 -50.78
CA ALA A 273 -52.22 -13.00 -51.83
C ALA A 273 -53.75 -13.14 -51.88
N LYS A 274 -54.41 -13.24 -50.73
CA LYS A 274 -55.88 -13.26 -50.64
C LYS A 274 -56.51 -11.96 -51.13
N GLN A 275 -55.92 -10.82 -50.80
CA GLN A 275 -56.36 -9.51 -51.29
C GLN A 275 -56.28 -9.43 -52.82
N LEU A 276 -55.18 -9.90 -53.41
CA LEU A 276 -54.98 -9.95 -54.85
C LEU A 276 -56.01 -10.86 -55.53
N THR A 277 -56.29 -12.02 -54.92
CA THR A 277 -57.32 -12.94 -55.42
C THR A 277 -58.70 -12.27 -55.45
N LEU A 278 -59.02 -11.51 -54.40
CA LEU A 278 -60.26 -10.75 -54.30
C LEU A 278 -60.35 -9.68 -55.38
N ASP A 279 -59.26 -8.93 -55.62
CA ASP A 279 -59.21 -7.88 -56.63
C ASP A 279 -59.38 -8.46 -58.05
N THR A 280 -58.79 -9.62 -58.33
CA THR A 280 -58.99 -10.36 -59.60
C THR A 280 -60.45 -10.74 -59.81
N LEU A 281 -61.08 -11.36 -58.81
CA LEU A 281 -62.50 -11.73 -58.88
C LEU A 281 -63.41 -10.51 -59.07
N GLN A 282 -63.08 -9.37 -58.43
CA GLN A 282 -63.82 -8.12 -58.64
C GLN A 282 -63.64 -7.51 -60.03
N SER A 283 -62.52 -7.80 -60.70
CA SER A 283 -62.28 -7.42 -62.09
C SER A 283 -63.06 -8.32 -63.05
N GLU A 284 -63.02 -9.63 -62.83
CA GLU A 284 -63.77 -10.62 -63.62
C GLU A 284 -65.28 -10.35 -63.53
N MET A 285 -65.82 -10.07 -62.34
CA MET A 285 -67.22 -9.66 -62.20
C MET A 285 -67.59 -8.39 -62.96
N ARG A 286 -66.66 -7.45 -63.11
CA ARG A 286 -66.91 -6.23 -63.90
C ARG A 286 -66.94 -6.54 -65.40
N GLN A 287 -66.09 -7.45 -65.85
CA GLN A 287 -66.05 -7.90 -67.23
C GLN A 287 -67.30 -8.72 -67.60
N TYR A 288 -67.74 -9.62 -66.73
CA TYR A 288 -69.01 -10.34 -66.89
C TYR A 288 -70.21 -9.40 -67.03
N LYS A 289 -70.26 -8.33 -66.24
CA LYS A 289 -71.32 -7.31 -66.35
C LYS A 289 -71.29 -6.51 -67.65
N GLU A 290 -70.11 -6.33 -68.26
CA GLU A 290 -69.98 -5.68 -69.56
C GLU A 290 -70.36 -6.64 -70.71
N ASP A 291 -70.10 -7.94 -70.55
CA ASP A 291 -70.47 -8.98 -71.52
C ASP A 291 -71.99 -9.26 -71.53
N GLU A 292 -72.65 -9.20 -70.36
CA GLU A 292 -74.11 -9.27 -70.21
C GLU A 292 -74.85 -8.13 -70.93
N LEU A 293 -74.23 -6.95 -71.04
CA LEU A 293 -74.82 -5.78 -71.70
C LEU A 293 -74.82 -5.88 -73.25
N ASN A 294 -74.14 -6.87 -73.84
CA ASN A 294 -73.92 -6.98 -75.29
C ASN A 294 -74.59 -8.20 -75.96
N SER A 295 -75.33 -9.03 -75.24
CA SER A 295 -76.02 -10.19 -75.82
C SER A 295 -77.50 -9.88 -76.08
N LYS A 296 -77.93 -10.00 -77.34
CA LYS A 296 -79.34 -10.02 -77.75
C LYS A 296 -79.63 -11.40 -78.34
N ASP A 297 -80.48 -12.17 -77.67
CA ASP A 297 -81.56 -12.98 -78.27
C ASP A 297 -82.41 -13.58 -77.14
N ASP A 298 -83.74 -13.47 -77.28
CA ASP A 298 -84.71 -13.34 -76.18
C ASP A 298 -85.31 -14.66 -75.61
N ASP A 299 -84.88 -15.86 -76.05
CA ASP A 299 -85.52 -17.12 -75.64
C ASP A 299 -84.68 -18.03 -74.71
N GLU A 300 -83.34 -17.87 -74.62
CA GLU A 300 -82.51 -18.51 -73.57
C GLU A 300 -82.54 -17.72 -72.25
N LEU A 301 -83.06 -16.49 -72.29
CA LEU A 301 -83.09 -15.55 -71.17
C LEU A 301 -83.94 -16.04 -69.99
N MET A 302 -85.01 -16.81 -70.23
CA MET A 302 -85.89 -17.28 -69.14
C MET A 302 -85.29 -18.45 -68.34
N GLU A 303 -84.55 -19.36 -68.97
CA GLU A 303 -83.91 -20.50 -68.29
C GLU A 303 -82.61 -20.06 -67.60
N PHE A 304 -81.91 -19.06 -68.17
CA PHE A 304 -80.79 -18.39 -67.51
C PHE A 304 -81.26 -17.53 -66.33
N LEU A 305 -82.33 -16.73 -66.46
CA LEU A 305 -82.85 -15.92 -65.36
C LEU A 305 -83.36 -16.75 -64.17
N GLU A 306 -83.89 -17.96 -64.37
CA GLU A 306 -84.27 -18.84 -63.24
C GLU A 306 -83.05 -19.42 -62.51
N SER A 307 -82.00 -19.83 -63.24
CA SER A 307 -80.72 -20.29 -62.68
C SER A 307 -79.92 -19.15 -62.02
N GLU A 308 -79.92 -17.97 -62.64
CA GLU A 308 -79.26 -16.76 -62.16
C GLU A 308 -79.99 -16.19 -60.95
N HIS A 309 -81.33 -16.30 -60.87
CA HIS A 309 -82.09 -15.91 -59.68
C HIS A 309 -81.85 -16.87 -58.50
N GLU A 310 -81.52 -18.15 -58.75
CA GLU A 310 -81.14 -19.11 -57.71
C GLU A 310 -79.70 -18.86 -57.21
N MET A 311 -78.74 -18.61 -58.11
CA MET A 311 -77.38 -18.20 -57.74
C MET A 311 -77.34 -16.83 -57.06
N LEU A 312 -78.09 -15.84 -57.55
CA LEU A 312 -78.18 -14.52 -56.93
C LEU A 312 -78.84 -14.60 -55.55
N TYR A 313 -79.72 -15.58 -55.30
CA TYR A 313 -80.32 -15.80 -53.98
C TYR A 313 -79.30 -16.38 -52.99
N ASP A 314 -78.45 -17.31 -53.43
CA ASP A 314 -77.33 -17.84 -52.63
C ASP A 314 -76.24 -16.78 -52.40
N GLU A 315 -75.91 -15.97 -53.42
CA GLU A 315 -74.97 -14.84 -53.29
C GLU A 315 -75.53 -13.72 -52.40
N LEU A 316 -76.85 -13.48 -52.43
CA LEU A 316 -77.51 -12.57 -51.48
C LEU A 316 -77.44 -13.14 -50.07
N GLN A 317 -77.63 -14.45 -49.88
CA GLN A 317 -77.50 -15.10 -48.57
C GLN A 317 -76.08 -14.99 -48.01
N ASP A 318 -75.05 -15.19 -48.83
CA ASP A 318 -73.66 -15.04 -48.42
C ASP A 318 -73.27 -13.57 -48.16
N ARG A 319 -73.82 -12.61 -48.93
CA ARG A 319 -73.66 -11.17 -48.64
C ARG A 319 -74.44 -10.71 -47.42
N ILE A 320 -75.61 -11.29 -47.14
CA ILE A 320 -76.35 -11.09 -45.89
C ILE A 320 -75.55 -11.64 -44.71
N LYS A 321 -74.86 -12.78 -44.90
CA LYS A 321 -73.93 -13.36 -43.91
C LYS A 321 -72.73 -12.45 -43.65
N TYR A 322 -72.14 -11.89 -44.70
CA TYR A 322 -71.05 -10.90 -44.60
C TYR A 322 -71.52 -9.57 -43.97
N ALA A 323 -72.77 -9.16 -44.24
CA ALA A 323 -73.40 -7.99 -43.63
C ALA A 323 -73.76 -8.23 -42.15
N THR A 324 -74.03 -9.47 -41.74
CA THR A 324 -74.14 -9.84 -40.32
C THR A 324 -72.79 -9.90 -39.60
N ASP A 325 -71.70 -10.15 -40.32
CA ASP A 325 -70.34 -10.18 -39.77
C ASP A 325 -69.65 -8.81 -39.77
N LEU A 326 -70.12 -7.85 -40.57
CA LEU A 326 -69.59 -6.47 -40.60
C LEU A 326 -69.66 -5.74 -39.25
N PRO A 327 -70.77 -5.83 -38.47
CA PRO A 327 -70.82 -5.32 -37.10
C PRO A 327 -69.79 -5.98 -36.19
N LEU A 328 -69.52 -7.27 -36.37
CA LEU A 328 -68.50 -8.00 -35.60
C LEU A 328 -67.10 -7.52 -35.97
N LEU A 329 -66.81 -7.31 -37.26
CA LEU A 329 -65.52 -6.79 -37.73
C LEU A 329 -65.28 -5.35 -37.28
N LYS A 330 -66.33 -4.51 -37.32
CA LYS A 330 -66.28 -3.14 -36.78
C LYS A 330 -66.00 -3.16 -35.27
N LYS A 331 -66.65 -4.07 -34.54
CA LYS A 331 -66.41 -4.27 -33.11
C LYS A 331 -64.99 -4.75 -32.81
N GLN A 332 -64.45 -5.66 -33.62
CA GLN A 332 -63.06 -6.12 -33.52
C GLN A 332 -62.05 -5.01 -33.83
N TYR A 333 -62.35 -4.16 -34.81
CA TYR A 333 -61.53 -2.99 -35.13
C TYR A 333 -61.54 -1.95 -34.00
N GLU A 334 -62.71 -1.66 -33.44
CA GLU A 334 -62.86 -0.79 -32.26
C GLU A 334 -62.14 -1.37 -31.04
N GLU A 335 -62.20 -2.70 -30.81
CA GLU A 335 -61.45 -3.38 -29.76
C GLU A 335 -59.93 -3.33 -29.99
N LEU A 336 -59.46 -3.49 -31.23
CA LEU A 336 -58.03 -3.37 -31.56
C LEU A 336 -57.53 -1.94 -31.39
N HIS A 337 -58.35 -0.95 -31.75
CA HIS A 337 -58.00 0.45 -31.55
C HIS A 337 -57.96 0.82 -30.06
N ALA A 338 -58.93 0.33 -29.27
CA ALA A 338 -58.93 0.46 -27.82
C ALA A 338 -57.71 -0.24 -27.18
N LYS A 339 -57.31 -1.43 -27.66
CA LYS A 339 -56.10 -2.12 -27.22
C LYS A 339 -54.83 -1.33 -27.56
N ARG A 340 -54.77 -0.72 -28.75
CA ARG A 340 -53.65 0.15 -29.16
C ARG A 340 -53.52 1.36 -28.24
N ASP A 341 -54.64 2.03 -27.93
CA ASP A 341 -54.65 3.20 -27.05
C ASP A 341 -54.29 2.83 -25.60
N ALA A 342 -54.77 1.67 -25.12
CA ALA A 342 -54.36 1.12 -23.84
C ALA A 342 -52.85 0.80 -23.81
N MET A 343 -52.31 0.24 -24.89
CA MET A 343 -50.88 -0.10 -24.99
C MET A 343 -50.00 1.16 -25.08
N ALA A 344 -50.46 2.19 -25.78
CA ALA A 344 -49.81 3.51 -25.79
C ALA A 344 -49.76 4.11 -24.38
N ASN A 345 -50.87 4.09 -23.64
CA ASN A 345 -50.91 4.56 -22.26
C ASN A 345 -49.96 3.75 -21.34
N ILE A 346 -49.91 2.43 -21.48
CA ILE A 346 -48.96 1.58 -20.74
C ILE A 346 -47.50 1.96 -21.05
N ILE A 347 -47.19 2.23 -22.32
CA ILE A 347 -45.85 2.66 -22.72
C ILE A 347 -45.52 4.02 -22.10
N THR A 348 -46.42 5.00 -22.18
CA THR A 348 -46.22 6.32 -21.57
C THR A 348 -46.01 6.22 -20.06
N ASP A 349 -46.86 5.45 -19.37
CA ASP A 349 -46.81 5.25 -17.92
C ASP A 349 -45.52 4.50 -17.49
N LYS A 350 -45.05 3.54 -18.29
CA LYS A 350 -43.74 2.89 -18.06
C LYS A 350 -42.55 3.81 -18.36
N THR A 351 -42.69 4.72 -19.31
CA THR A 351 -41.62 5.67 -19.67
C THR A 351 -41.46 6.73 -18.60
N GLU A 352 -42.57 7.24 -18.04
CA GLU A 352 -42.53 8.13 -16.87
C GLU A 352 -41.90 7.43 -15.65
N LYS A 353 -42.31 6.19 -15.34
CA LYS A 353 -41.68 5.41 -14.26
C LYS A 353 -40.18 5.19 -14.45
N LEU A 354 -39.71 5.01 -15.68
CA LEU A 354 -38.28 4.88 -15.97
C LEU A 354 -37.52 6.19 -15.77
N VAL A 355 -38.14 7.33 -16.08
CA VAL A 355 -37.57 8.65 -15.80
C VAL A 355 -37.48 8.86 -14.28
N ASP A 356 -38.54 8.55 -13.53
CA ASP A 356 -38.54 8.64 -12.07
C ASP A 356 -37.47 7.73 -11.43
N HIS A 357 -37.33 6.49 -11.91
CA HIS A 357 -36.29 5.56 -11.46
C HIS A 357 -34.86 6.06 -11.79
N LYS A 358 -34.68 6.72 -12.93
CA LYS A 358 -33.40 7.33 -13.30
C LYS A 358 -33.03 8.44 -12.32
N ASP A 359 -33.97 9.33 -12.03
CA ASP A 359 -33.76 10.45 -11.08
C ASP A 359 -33.51 9.95 -9.65
N GLU A 360 -34.15 8.84 -9.26
CA GLU A 360 -33.92 8.19 -7.96
C GLU A 360 -32.53 7.52 -7.89
N LEU A 361 -32.08 6.88 -8.98
CA LEU A 361 -30.73 6.33 -9.09
C LEU A 361 -29.64 7.41 -9.05
N GLU A 362 -29.85 8.55 -9.72
CA GLU A 362 -28.93 9.70 -9.67
C GLU A 362 -28.82 10.25 -8.24
N LYS A 363 -29.94 10.36 -7.50
CA LYS A 363 -29.91 10.75 -6.08
C LYS A 363 -29.17 9.74 -5.21
N LEU A 364 -29.41 8.45 -5.41
CA LEU A 364 -28.73 7.39 -4.66
C LEU A 364 -27.23 7.37 -4.94
N THR A 365 -26.80 7.63 -6.18
CA THR A 365 -25.38 7.74 -6.53
C THR A 365 -24.74 8.96 -5.88
N GLU A 366 -25.39 10.14 -5.88
CA GLU A 366 -24.88 11.30 -5.14
C GLU A 366 -24.73 11.05 -3.63
N VAL A 367 -25.69 10.34 -3.02
CA VAL A 367 -25.63 9.99 -1.59
C VAL A 367 -24.48 9.02 -1.33
N ALA A 368 -24.34 7.98 -2.16
CA ALA A 368 -23.27 7.00 -2.04
C ALA A 368 -21.87 7.63 -2.24
N GLU A 369 -21.72 8.55 -3.19
CA GLU A 369 -20.46 9.29 -3.37
C GLU A 369 -20.13 10.18 -2.17
N LYS A 370 -21.13 10.87 -1.61
CA LYS A 370 -20.94 11.67 -0.39
C LYS A 370 -20.57 10.80 0.81
N GLU A 371 -21.19 9.64 0.99
CA GLU A 371 -20.84 8.68 2.05
C GLU A 371 -19.46 8.05 1.86
N PHE A 372 -19.10 7.71 0.62
CA PHE A 372 -17.78 7.20 0.27
C PHE A 372 -16.70 8.23 0.59
N LEU A 373 -16.86 9.48 0.13
CA LEU A 373 -15.93 10.56 0.43
C LEU A 373 -15.82 10.83 1.94
N ARG A 374 -16.93 10.75 2.67
CA ARG A 374 -16.96 10.93 4.13
C ARG A 374 -16.20 9.80 4.84
N SER A 375 -16.41 8.56 4.42
CA SER A 375 -15.73 7.37 4.94
C SER A 375 -14.23 7.41 4.65
N LEU A 376 -13.86 7.80 3.43
CA LEU A 376 -12.46 7.96 3.02
C LEU A 376 -11.76 9.05 3.85
N LYS A 377 -12.44 10.16 4.13
CA LYS A 377 -11.91 11.24 4.98
C LYS A 377 -11.74 10.81 6.44
N ILE A 378 -12.60 9.93 6.95
CA ILE A 378 -12.47 9.33 8.29
C ILE A 378 -11.31 8.33 8.31
N ALA A 379 -11.21 7.45 7.31
CA ALA A 379 -10.12 6.48 7.18
C ALA A 379 -8.75 7.17 7.09
N CYS A 380 -8.61 8.22 6.28
CA CYS A 380 -7.37 9.00 6.22
C CYS A 380 -7.01 9.67 7.55
N ARG A 381 -8.01 10.15 8.32
CA ARG A 381 -7.77 10.73 9.65
C ARG A 381 -7.33 9.67 10.66
N ASN A 382 -7.93 8.49 10.64
CA ASN A 382 -7.57 7.39 11.51
C ASN A 382 -6.17 6.88 11.16
N ALA A 383 -5.86 6.63 9.88
CA ALA A 383 -4.52 6.23 9.44
C ALA A 383 -3.44 7.25 9.85
N LYS A 384 -3.73 8.55 9.76
CA LYS A 384 -2.82 9.60 10.25
C LYS A 384 -2.64 9.55 11.77
N ARG A 385 -3.73 9.31 12.51
CA ARG A 385 -3.72 9.21 13.98
C ARG A 385 -2.96 7.96 14.44
N ASP A 386 -3.15 6.83 13.78
CA ASP A 386 -2.47 5.56 14.05
C ASP A 386 -0.98 5.66 13.70
N ALA A 387 -0.62 6.30 12.59
CA ALA A 387 0.78 6.58 12.25
C ALA A 387 1.44 7.49 13.32
N MET A 388 0.73 8.52 13.80
CA MET A 388 1.22 9.36 14.90
C MET A 388 1.33 8.60 16.22
N ALA A 389 0.37 7.73 16.55
CA ALA A 389 0.41 6.90 17.74
C ALA A 389 1.61 5.95 17.70
N ASN A 390 1.86 5.28 16.57
CA ASN A 390 3.01 4.40 16.39
C ASN A 390 4.34 5.15 16.52
N ILE A 391 4.44 6.38 15.98
CA ILE A 391 5.64 7.22 16.16
C ILE A 391 5.84 7.60 17.63
N ILE A 392 4.76 7.90 18.35
CA ILE A 392 4.84 8.23 19.78
C ILE A 392 5.25 6.99 20.58
N THR A 393 4.66 5.82 20.32
CA THR A 393 5.02 4.56 20.99
C THR A 393 6.49 4.21 20.75
N ASP A 394 6.96 4.21 19.49
CA ASP A 394 8.36 3.93 19.14
C ASP A 394 9.35 4.91 19.80
N LYS A 395 9.00 6.20 19.88
CA LYS A 395 9.81 7.18 20.60
C LYS A 395 9.80 6.98 22.12
N THR A 396 8.67 6.52 22.67
CA THR A 396 8.54 6.29 24.11
C THR A 396 9.30 5.03 24.53
N GLU A 397 9.24 3.96 23.74
CA GLU A 397 10.03 2.74 23.94
C GLU A 397 11.54 3.04 23.88
N LYS A 398 12.00 3.78 22.86
CA LYS A 398 13.41 4.22 22.78
C LYS A 398 13.85 5.05 23.98
N LEU A 399 12.98 5.92 24.51
CA LEU A 399 13.30 6.72 25.71
C LEU A 399 13.41 5.86 26.97
N VAL A 400 12.60 4.80 27.08
CA VAL A 400 12.68 3.84 28.19
C VAL A 400 13.97 3.03 28.07
N ASP A 401 14.31 2.54 26.89
CA ASP A 401 15.56 1.79 26.65
C ASP A 401 16.80 2.64 26.95
N HIS A 402 16.81 3.91 26.51
CA HIS A 402 17.88 4.85 26.84
C HIS A 402 17.98 5.15 28.33
N LYS A 403 16.85 5.20 29.05
CA LYS A 403 16.84 5.38 30.51
C LYS A 403 17.46 4.17 31.21
N ASP A 404 17.08 2.96 30.82
CA ASP A 404 17.59 1.72 31.41
C ASP A 404 19.08 1.52 31.11
N GLU A 405 19.54 1.94 29.92
CA GLU A 405 20.97 1.91 29.57
C GLU A 405 21.77 2.94 30.38
N LEU A 406 21.20 4.13 30.62
CA LEU A 406 21.79 5.15 31.50
C LEU A 406 21.88 4.67 32.95
N GLU A 407 20.84 4.04 33.49
CA GLU A 407 20.86 3.47 34.85
C GLU A 407 21.96 2.41 34.97
N LYS A 408 22.11 1.52 33.99
CA LYS A 408 23.19 0.51 33.98
C LYS A 408 24.59 1.13 33.91
N LEU A 409 24.78 2.14 33.05
CA LEU A 409 26.06 2.85 32.96
C LEU A 409 26.39 3.59 34.25
N THR A 410 25.38 4.13 34.93
CA THR A 410 25.55 4.81 36.21
C THR A 410 25.94 3.81 37.31
N GLU A 411 25.29 2.64 37.38
CA GLU A 411 25.66 1.57 38.33
C GLU A 411 27.08 1.03 38.09
N VAL A 412 27.51 0.90 36.84
CA VAL A 412 28.88 0.46 36.50
C VAL A 412 29.90 1.52 36.92
N ALA A 413 29.65 2.78 36.60
CA ALA A 413 30.53 3.89 36.99
C ALA A 413 30.64 4.02 38.52
N GLU A 414 29.53 3.88 39.26
CA GLU A 414 29.55 3.91 40.72
C GLU A 414 30.37 2.76 41.32
N LYS A 415 30.28 1.55 40.74
CA LYS A 415 31.10 0.41 41.17
C LYS A 415 32.58 0.61 40.88
N GLU A 416 32.94 1.11 39.70
CA GLU A 416 34.33 1.38 39.34
C GLU A 416 34.95 2.45 40.26
N ILE A 417 34.22 3.52 40.55
CA ILE A 417 34.67 4.57 41.48
C ILE A 417 34.87 3.99 42.90
N LEU A 418 33.97 3.13 43.37
CA LEU A 418 34.10 2.48 44.68
C LEU A 418 35.31 1.55 44.74
N GLU A 419 35.53 0.73 43.70
CA GLU A 419 36.69 -0.17 43.63
C GLU A 419 38.01 0.62 43.58
N GLU A 420 38.10 1.70 42.78
CA GLU A 420 39.28 2.57 42.76
C GLU A 420 39.54 3.23 44.11
N PHE A 421 38.48 3.66 44.79
CA PHE A 421 38.59 4.30 46.11
C PHE A 421 39.05 3.29 47.19
N GLU A 422 38.53 2.07 47.17
CA GLU A 422 38.97 0.98 48.03
C GLU A 422 40.43 0.59 47.78
N ASP A 423 40.84 0.47 46.52
CA ASP A 423 42.23 0.17 46.15
C ASP A 423 43.20 1.27 46.59
N SER A 424 42.78 2.54 46.47
CA SER A 424 43.54 3.70 46.95
C SER A 424 43.68 3.71 48.48
N LEU A 425 42.60 3.40 49.20
CA LEU A 425 42.60 3.26 50.66
C LEU A 425 43.48 2.11 51.12
N GLN A 426 43.41 0.94 50.45
CA GLN A 426 44.26 -0.20 50.77
C GLN A 426 45.74 0.11 50.53
N LYS A 427 46.08 0.80 49.43
CA LYS A 427 47.45 1.25 49.15
C LYS A 427 47.96 2.20 50.23
N ARG A 428 47.15 3.19 50.66
CA ARG A 428 47.50 4.09 51.78
C ARG A 428 47.67 3.33 53.09
N SER A 429 46.75 2.42 53.42
CA SER A 429 46.80 1.60 54.62
C SER A 429 48.07 0.76 54.68
N ARG A 430 48.44 0.06 53.59
CA ARG A 430 49.70 -0.70 53.49
C ARG A 430 50.93 0.19 53.66
N LYS A 431 50.90 1.43 53.13
CA LYS A 431 52.00 2.40 53.31
C LYS A 431 52.14 2.79 54.79
N TYR A 432 51.04 3.10 55.47
CA TYR A 432 51.05 3.43 56.89
C TYR A 432 51.52 2.26 57.76
N ILE A 433 51.07 1.04 57.47
CA ILE A 433 51.52 -0.18 58.18
C ILE A 433 53.05 -0.32 58.07
N LYS A 434 53.61 -0.21 56.86
CA LYS A 434 55.07 -0.26 56.65
C LYS A 434 55.81 0.85 57.41
N THR A 435 55.26 2.06 57.46
CA THR A 435 55.85 3.17 58.23
C THR A 435 55.81 2.89 59.74
N ILE A 436 54.69 2.37 60.25
CA ILE A 436 54.54 1.99 61.66
C ILE A 436 55.50 0.85 62.02
N GLU A 437 55.64 -0.16 61.17
CA GLU A 437 56.60 -1.25 61.37
C GLU A 437 58.05 -0.76 61.37
N SER A 438 58.41 0.15 60.45
CA SER A 438 59.73 0.78 60.43
C SER A 438 60.01 1.57 61.71
N LEU A 439 59.05 2.37 62.17
CA LEU A 439 59.17 3.12 63.43
C LEU A 439 59.28 2.18 64.64
N ARG A 440 58.49 1.10 64.67
CA ARG A 440 58.55 0.08 65.73
C ARG A 440 59.94 -0.58 65.79
N ASN A 441 60.52 -0.92 64.65
CA ASN A 441 61.86 -1.50 64.58
C ASN A 441 62.93 -0.52 65.07
N LYS A 442 62.87 0.76 64.67
CA LYS A 442 63.76 1.80 65.20
C LYS A 442 63.65 1.96 66.72
N VAL A 443 62.44 1.91 67.26
CA VAL A 443 62.23 1.98 68.72
C VAL A 443 62.81 0.74 69.42
N LEU A 444 62.71 -0.44 68.81
CA LEU A 444 63.31 -1.67 69.35
C LEU A 444 64.85 -1.60 69.32
N GLU A 445 65.44 -1.11 68.23
CA GLU A 445 66.89 -0.87 68.13
C GLU A 445 67.38 0.12 69.19
N GLU A 446 66.68 1.25 69.37
CA GLU A 446 67.01 2.23 70.40
C GLU A 446 66.86 1.67 71.83
N LYS A 447 65.85 0.81 72.07
CA LYS A 447 65.74 0.08 73.33
C LYS A 447 66.92 -0.87 73.54
N HIS A 448 67.37 -1.54 72.49
CA HIS A 448 68.52 -2.45 72.59
C HIS A 448 69.81 -1.70 72.91
N LYS A 449 70.08 -0.59 72.20
CA LYS A 449 71.23 0.30 72.50
C LYS A 449 71.19 0.83 73.93
N ARG A 450 70.02 1.21 74.43
CA ARG A 450 69.87 1.64 75.84
C ARG A 450 70.20 0.51 76.82
N SER A 451 69.80 -0.72 76.52
CA SER A 451 70.14 -1.90 77.32
C SER A 451 71.65 -2.16 77.34
N GLU A 452 72.32 -2.06 76.19
CA GLU A 452 73.78 -2.22 76.09
C GLU A 452 74.52 -1.15 76.90
N ILE A 453 74.07 0.12 76.81
CA ILE A 453 74.61 1.22 77.60
C ILE A 453 74.39 0.99 79.10
N GLU A 454 73.21 0.50 79.49
CA GLU A 454 72.88 0.21 80.88
C GLU A 454 73.72 -0.95 81.44
N GLU A 455 73.96 -1.99 80.65
CA GLU A 455 74.91 -3.07 80.99
C GLU A 455 76.34 -2.54 81.15
N GLU A 456 76.80 -1.64 80.27
CA GLU A 456 78.11 -1.01 80.38
C GLU A 456 78.25 -0.18 81.66
N TYR A 457 77.22 0.61 82.01
CA TYR A 457 77.19 1.35 83.27
C TYR A 457 77.20 0.44 84.49
N GLN A 458 76.43 -0.65 84.47
CA GLN A 458 76.44 -1.64 85.56
C GLN A 458 77.82 -2.29 85.71
N CYS A 459 78.53 -2.54 84.62
CA CYS A 459 79.90 -3.06 84.65
C CYS A 459 80.87 -2.04 85.29
N LYS A 460 80.82 -0.78 84.86
CA LYS A 460 81.61 0.33 85.46
C LYS A 460 81.31 0.54 86.95
N ILE A 461 80.05 0.43 87.36
CA ILE A 461 79.67 0.50 88.79
C ILE A 461 80.30 -0.64 89.58
N ARG A 462 80.34 -1.87 89.04
CA ARG A 462 81.03 -2.99 89.70
C ARG A 462 82.53 -2.75 89.82
N GLU A 463 83.18 -2.26 88.77
CA GLU A 463 84.62 -1.92 88.79
C GLU A 463 84.93 -0.86 89.85
N LEU A 464 84.12 0.22 89.91
CA LEU A 464 84.25 1.27 90.92
C LEU A 464 84.02 0.75 92.34
N ASN A 465 83.06 -0.15 92.54
CA ASN A 465 82.84 -0.79 93.84
C ASN A 465 84.03 -1.65 94.26
N ILE A 466 84.62 -2.42 93.34
CA ILE A 466 85.84 -3.21 93.61
C ILE A 466 87.00 -2.29 93.99
N MET A 467 87.21 -1.20 93.24
CA MET A 467 88.23 -0.19 93.58
C MET A 467 87.99 0.48 94.93
N THR A 468 86.73 0.77 95.26
CA THR A 468 86.34 1.38 96.54
C THR A 468 86.65 0.42 97.70
N ILE A 469 86.33 -0.86 97.56
CA ILE A 469 86.67 -1.89 98.55
C ILE A 469 88.20 -2.00 98.71
N ALA A 470 88.95 -2.04 97.60
CA ALA A 470 90.41 -2.10 97.65
C ALA A 470 91.03 -0.87 98.34
N LEU A 471 90.52 0.33 98.05
CA LEU A 471 90.92 1.57 98.71
C LEU A 471 90.56 1.55 100.21
N GLN A 472 89.38 1.04 100.58
CA GLN A 472 89.00 0.88 101.99
C GLN A 472 89.94 -0.09 102.72
N GLU A 473 90.34 -1.19 102.08
CA GLU A 473 91.31 -2.14 102.63
C GLU A 473 92.70 -1.52 102.79
N GLU A 474 93.18 -0.74 101.82
CA GLU A 474 94.43 0.03 101.96
C GLU A 474 94.35 1.05 103.08
N LEU A 475 93.23 1.76 103.20
CA LEU A 475 93.00 2.73 104.26
C LEU A 475 92.96 2.06 105.63
N HIS A 476 92.37 0.86 105.74
CA HIS A 476 92.43 0.03 106.95
C HIS A 476 93.86 -0.45 107.26
N LYS A 477 94.67 -0.80 106.24
CA LYS A 477 96.09 -1.14 106.43
C LYS A 477 96.90 0.06 106.92
N LEU A 478 96.65 1.25 106.37
CA LEU A 478 97.25 2.51 106.81
C LEU A 478 96.83 2.87 108.24
N HIS A 479 95.57 2.69 108.60
CA HIS A 479 95.07 2.91 109.96
C HIS A 479 95.72 1.94 110.95
N ARG A 480 95.90 0.66 110.58
CA ARG A 480 96.63 -0.32 111.41
C ARG A 480 98.12 0.01 111.55
N LYS A 481 98.74 0.63 110.54
CA LYS A 481 100.14 1.12 110.59
C LYS A 481 100.32 2.38 111.44
N HIS A 482 99.27 3.15 111.72
CA HIS A 482 99.32 4.33 112.59
C HIS A 482 98.94 4.04 114.05
N LEU A 483 98.40 2.84 114.33
CA LEU A 483 98.06 2.36 115.67
C LEU A 483 99.16 1.48 116.32
N PHE A 484 100.28 1.30 115.62
CA PHE A 484 101.55 0.74 116.09
C PHE A 484 102.65 1.77 115.84
#